data_AF-A0AAV4V2S7-F1
#
_entry.id   AF-A0AAV4V2S7-F1
#
_cell.length_a   1.000
_cell.length_b   1.000
_cell.length_c   1.000
_cell.angle_alpha   90.00
_cell.angle_beta   90.00
_cell.angle_gamma   90.00
#
_symmetry.space_group_name_H-M   'P 1'
#
loop_
_entity.id
_entity.type
_entity.pdbx_description
1 polymer ?
#
loop_
_entity_poly.entity_id
_entity_poly.type
_entity_poly.pdbx_seq_one_letter_code
_entity_poly.pdbx_strand_id
1 'polypeptide(L)'
;MAGHQFLGWRSLLLPTLLTFYILSWISIVSEASKEEPKLLVLAVATEETDGFKRFMRSARVYGINVEILGMDEEWKGGDVRLYTGGGHKVNFLKEAMKKYWEKEDLIIMFVDSYDVIFMAGPQEILKKFHKTKSKVLFSAEGFCWPDASLADSYPKVEKGKRFLNSGGFMGYAPYINEIITSSALKDEDDDQLFYTKIYLDEDLRKKWTIKLDHRELGIYQKFLNGAKSNIVHITHFAGDVELRFSDTDSYLHNTAYATNPLVVHGNGASKGKQKPHVILAAFVERPTPFLTEFFERLLLLDYPKERMDLFVHLGVEFFFLNTILKI
;
A
#
# COMPACT_ATOMS: atom_id res chain seq x y z
N MET A 1 75.77 -29.34 -36.95
CA MET A 1 75.35 -29.29 -35.52
C MET A 1 74.14 -28.38 -35.46
N ALA A 2 73.01 -28.93 -35.01
CA ALA A 2 71.68 -28.32 -35.11
C ALA A 2 71.48 -27.24 -34.04
N GLY A 3 71.00 -26.06 -34.46
CA GLY A 3 70.44 -25.04 -33.58
C GLY A 3 68.93 -25.01 -33.74
N HIS A 4 68.19 -25.51 -32.73
CA HIS A 4 66.73 -25.41 -32.70
C HIS A 4 66.29 -24.17 -31.91
N GLN A 5 65.57 -23.28 -32.60
CA GLN A 5 64.89 -22.12 -32.04
C GLN A 5 63.71 -22.56 -31.14
N PHE A 6 63.78 -22.21 -29.86
CA PHE A 6 62.66 -22.30 -28.90
C PHE A 6 62.13 -20.89 -28.62
N LEU A 7 61.40 -20.30 -29.57
CA LEU A 7 60.72 -19.01 -29.42
C LEU A 7 59.36 -19.09 -30.14
N GLY A 8 58.38 -19.76 -29.54
CA GLY A 8 57.08 -19.97 -30.20
C GLY A 8 55.85 -19.82 -29.31
N TRP A 9 55.90 -20.23 -28.04
CA TRP A 9 54.65 -20.43 -27.30
C TRP A 9 54.38 -19.37 -26.22
N ARG A 10 55.43 -18.75 -25.65
CA ARG A 10 55.28 -17.70 -24.62
C ARG A 10 54.75 -16.37 -25.17
N SER A 11 55.00 -16.04 -26.44
CA SER A 11 54.54 -14.81 -27.09
C SER A 11 53.07 -14.85 -27.51
N LEU A 12 52.46 -16.03 -27.64
CA LEU A 12 51.05 -16.23 -28.01
C LEU A 12 50.12 -16.39 -26.79
N LEU A 13 50.66 -16.80 -25.64
CA LEU A 13 49.88 -17.00 -24.40
C LEU A 13 49.51 -15.70 -23.69
N LEU A 14 50.37 -14.68 -23.73
CA LEU A 14 50.07 -13.40 -23.07
C LEU A 14 48.93 -12.62 -23.75
N PRO A 15 48.92 -12.46 -25.09
CA PRO A 15 47.83 -11.76 -25.79
C PRO A 15 46.49 -12.49 -25.64
N THR A 16 46.51 -13.83 -25.64
CA THR A 16 45.29 -14.63 -25.50
C THR A 16 44.71 -14.57 -24.09
N LEU A 17 45.54 -14.62 -23.05
CA LEU A 17 45.07 -14.41 -21.67
C LEU A 17 44.52 -13.00 -21.46
N LEU A 18 45.15 -11.98 -22.05
CA LEU A 18 44.68 -10.60 -21.97
C LEU A 18 43.34 -10.40 -22.69
N THR A 19 43.15 -11.00 -23.87
CA THR A 19 41.86 -10.95 -24.58
C THR A 19 40.77 -11.72 -23.84
N PHE A 20 41.07 -12.87 -23.24
CA PHE A 20 40.10 -13.57 -22.38
C PHE A 20 39.72 -12.75 -21.15
N TYR A 21 40.69 -12.07 -20.52
CA TYR A 21 40.43 -11.21 -19.36
C TYR A 21 39.57 -10.00 -19.76
N ILE A 22 39.90 -9.34 -20.87
CA ILE A 22 39.14 -8.20 -21.42
C ILE A 22 37.73 -8.64 -21.84
N LEU A 23 37.57 -9.78 -22.51
CA LEU A 23 36.25 -10.31 -22.89
C LEU A 23 35.43 -10.70 -21.67
N SER A 24 36.03 -11.32 -20.65
CA SER A 24 35.34 -11.62 -19.39
C SER A 24 34.93 -10.36 -18.64
N TRP A 25 35.78 -9.32 -18.63
CA TRP A 25 35.46 -8.01 -18.07
C TRP A 25 34.35 -7.30 -18.85
N ILE A 26 34.37 -7.35 -20.18
CA ILE A 26 33.32 -6.78 -21.03
C ILE A 26 32.00 -7.53 -20.81
N SER A 27 32.01 -8.86 -20.67
CA SER A 27 30.81 -9.63 -20.32
C SER A 27 30.28 -9.26 -18.94
N ILE A 28 31.14 -9.13 -17.92
CA ILE A 28 30.75 -8.72 -16.56
C ILE A 28 30.19 -7.29 -16.55
N VAL A 29 30.81 -6.36 -17.30
CA VAL A 29 30.36 -4.96 -17.42
C VAL A 29 29.06 -4.87 -18.22
N SER A 30 28.88 -5.69 -19.26
CA SER A 30 27.65 -5.80 -20.04
C SER A 30 26.49 -6.40 -19.24
N GLU A 31 26.78 -7.29 -18.28
CA GLU A 31 25.77 -7.85 -17.37
C GLU A 31 25.37 -6.82 -16.29
N ALA A 32 26.27 -5.89 -15.95
CA ALA A 32 26.07 -4.83 -14.96
C ALA A 32 25.35 -3.57 -15.49
N SER A 33 24.98 -3.50 -16.78
CA SER A 33 24.39 -2.29 -17.40
C SER A 33 22.93 -2.42 -17.82
N LYS A 34 22.20 -3.47 -17.42
CA LYS A 34 20.74 -3.40 -17.46
C LYS A 34 20.32 -2.44 -16.35
N GLU A 35 19.90 -1.22 -16.70
CA GLU A 35 19.29 -0.30 -15.74
C GLU A 35 18.25 -1.09 -14.93
N GLU A 36 18.40 -1.13 -13.60
CA GLU A 36 17.39 -1.78 -12.77
C GLU A 36 16.02 -1.15 -13.07
N PRO A 37 14.96 -1.98 -13.21
CA PRO A 37 13.64 -1.45 -13.53
C PRO A 37 13.24 -0.39 -12.51
N LYS A 38 12.84 0.77 -13.01
CA LYS A 38 12.52 1.92 -12.17
C LYS A 38 11.11 1.74 -11.64
N LEU A 39 10.92 1.92 -10.33
CA LEU A 39 9.60 1.97 -9.71
C LEU A 39 9.13 3.43 -9.66
N LEU A 40 7.96 3.71 -10.23
CA LEU A 40 7.23 4.95 -10.01
C LEU A 40 5.90 4.62 -9.33
N VAL A 41 5.65 5.28 -8.19
CA VAL A 41 4.36 5.19 -7.52
C VAL A 41 3.47 6.35 -8.00
N LEU A 42 2.26 6.02 -8.42
CA LEU A 42 1.19 6.98 -8.70
C LEU A 42 0.14 6.87 -7.61
N ALA A 43 -0.28 7.99 -7.04
CA ALA A 43 -1.34 8.02 -6.03
C ALA A 43 -2.24 9.23 -6.23
N VAL A 44 -3.52 9.09 -5.92
CA VAL A 44 -4.49 10.19 -6.02
C VAL A 44 -4.65 10.87 -4.66
N ALA A 45 -4.60 12.19 -4.64
CA ALA A 45 -4.96 13.01 -3.50
C ALA A 45 -5.44 14.37 -4.02
N THR A 46 -6.61 14.82 -3.57
CA THR A 46 -7.16 16.14 -3.91
C THR A 46 -6.85 17.20 -2.87
N GLU A 47 -6.47 16.79 -1.66
CA GLU A 47 -6.18 17.67 -0.53
C GLU A 47 -5.04 17.11 0.35
N GLU A 48 -4.34 18.00 1.05
CA GLU A 48 -3.29 17.63 2.01
C GLU A 48 -3.83 17.18 3.39
N THR A 49 -4.57 16.07 3.41
CA THR A 49 -5.07 15.47 4.64
C THR A 49 -3.95 14.92 5.55
N ASP A 50 -4.24 14.67 6.83
CA ASP A 50 -3.28 14.00 7.73
C ASP A 50 -2.90 12.59 7.25
N GLY A 51 -3.85 11.89 6.62
CA GLY A 51 -3.62 10.60 5.98
C GLY A 51 -2.59 10.70 4.86
N PHE A 52 -2.78 11.67 3.96
CA PHE A 52 -1.84 11.98 2.88
C PHE A 52 -0.46 12.37 3.41
N LYS A 53 -0.38 13.23 4.43
CA LYS A 53 0.89 13.61 5.06
C LYS A 53 1.63 12.41 5.65
N ARG A 54 0.92 11.46 6.23
CA ARG A 54 1.49 10.20 6.73
C ARG A 54 2.00 9.31 5.59
N PHE A 55 1.23 9.18 4.52
CA PHE A 55 1.64 8.48 3.30
C PHE A 55 2.94 9.06 2.72
N MET A 56 3.00 10.37 2.46
CA MET A 56 4.20 11.05 1.93
C MET A 56 5.40 11.01 2.90
N ARG A 57 5.15 10.99 4.22
CA ARG A 57 6.21 10.77 5.21
C ARG A 57 6.80 9.36 5.09
N SER A 58 5.96 8.33 4.99
CA SER A 58 6.43 6.95 4.80
C SER A 58 7.20 6.77 3.49
N ALA A 59 6.73 7.39 2.39
CA ALA A 59 7.42 7.36 1.10
C ALA A 59 8.83 7.95 1.21
N ARG A 60 9.00 9.10 1.89
CA ARG A 60 10.30 9.72 2.14
C ARG A 60 11.24 8.85 2.97
N VAL A 61 10.74 8.21 4.02
CA VAL A 61 11.53 7.31 4.87
C VAL A 61 12.12 6.15 4.06
N TYR A 62 11.34 5.61 3.13
CA TYR A 62 11.75 4.44 2.33
C TYR A 62 12.31 4.79 0.94
N GLY A 63 12.52 6.08 0.63
CA GLY A 63 13.08 6.51 -0.66
C GLY A 63 12.19 6.16 -1.86
N ILE A 64 10.87 6.15 -1.68
CA ILE A 64 9.89 5.85 -2.74
C ILE A 64 9.61 7.12 -3.54
N ASN A 65 9.75 7.02 -4.87
CA ASN A 65 9.38 8.10 -5.79
C ASN A 65 7.87 8.06 -6.05
N VAL A 66 7.16 9.12 -5.65
CA VAL A 66 5.70 9.23 -5.75
C VAL A 66 5.32 10.46 -6.57
N GLU A 67 4.50 10.27 -7.61
CA GLU A 67 3.78 11.36 -8.29
C GLU A 67 2.32 11.38 -7.80
N ILE A 68 1.89 12.54 -7.32
CA ILE A 68 0.53 12.75 -6.82
C ILE A 68 -0.34 13.31 -7.93
N LEU A 69 -1.50 12.69 -8.13
CA LEU A 69 -2.46 13.02 -9.16
C LEU A 69 -3.67 13.73 -8.55
N GLY A 70 -4.11 14.82 -9.18
CA GLY A 70 -5.32 15.55 -8.81
C GLY A 70 -5.21 16.47 -7.60
N MET A 71 -3.98 16.82 -7.15
CA MET A 71 -3.81 17.75 -6.02
C MET A 71 -4.43 19.11 -6.34
N ASP A 72 -5.19 19.65 -5.40
CA ASP A 72 -5.96 20.90 -5.53
C ASP A 72 -7.07 20.86 -6.59
N GLU A 73 -7.37 19.68 -7.16
CA GLU A 73 -8.51 19.49 -8.06
C GLU A 73 -9.77 19.06 -7.32
N GLU A 74 -10.94 19.47 -7.81
CA GLU A 74 -12.22 19.08 -7.23
C GLU A 74 -12.47 17.57 -7.40
N TRP A 75 -12.83 16.90 -6.30
CA TRP A 75 -13.15 15.49 -6.32
C TRP A 75 -14.53 15.20 -6.92
N LYS A 76 -14.55 14.50 -8.06
CA LYS A 76 -15.78 14.10 -8.77
C LYS A 76 -16.15 12.63 -8.62
N GLY A 77 -15.43 11.86 -7.80
CA GLY A 77 -15.61 10.42 -7.70
C GLY A 77 -16.72 9.94 -6.75
N GLY A 78 -17.63 10.82 -6.33
CA GLY A 78 -18.70 10.50 -5.37
C GLY A 78 -18.22 10.30 -3.92
N ASP A 79 -19.12 9.95 -3.00
CA ASP A 79 -18.76 9.71 -1.60
C ASP A 79 -18.30 8.26 -1.37
N VAL A 80 -17.02 8.02 -1.68
CA VAL A 80 -16.35 6.71 -1.53
C VAL A 80 -16.24 6.20 -0.09
N ARG A 81 -16.64 7.00 0.91
CA ARG A 81 -16.70 6.54 2.31
C ARG A 81 -18.03 5.87 2.63
N LEU A 82 -19.08 6.21 1.88
CA LEU A 82 -20.45 5.77 2.13
C LEU A 82 -20.97 4.80 1.06
N TYR A 83 -20.56 4.99 -0.20
CA TYR A 83 -21.08 4.24 -1.36
C TYR A 83 -19.97 3.88 -2.36
N THR A 84 -20.35 3.16 -3.41
CA THR A 84 -19.51 2.88 -4.58
C THR A 84 -19.10 4.17 -5.30
N GLY A 85 -17.93 4.17 -5.91
CA GLY A 85 -17.41 5.32 -6.67
C GLY A 85 -15.92 5.25 -6.89
N GLY A 86 -15.29 6.40 -7.12
CA GLY A 86 -13.84 6.50 -7.25
C GLY A 86 -13.30 6.35 -8.67
N GLY A 87 -14.16 6.25 -9.70
CA GLY A 87 -13.79 6.20 -11.11
C GLY A 87 -12.94 7.39 -11.57
N HIS A 88 -13.09 8.55 -10.91
CA HIS A 88 -12.24 9.72 -11.13
C HIS A 88 -10.75 9.41 -10.91
N LYS A 89 -10.40 8.47 -9.99
CA LYS A 89 -9.01 8.00 -9.81
C LYS A 89 -8.48 7.34 -11.08
N VAL A 90 -9.29 6.52 -11.73
CA VAL A 90 -8.91 5.85 -12.97
C VAL A 90 -8.74 6.89 -14.09
N ASN A 91 -9.56 7.93 -14.12
CA ASN A 91 -9.44 9.00 -15.10
C ASN A 91 -8.19 9.88 -14.87
N PHE A 92 -7.84 10.20 -13.62
CA PHE A 92 -6.53 10.78 -13.30
C PHE A 92 -5.37 9.89 -13.74
N LEU A 93 -5.48 8.58 -13.48
CA LEU A 93 -4.46 7.61 -13.87
C LEU A 93 -4.31 7.53 -15.39
N LYS A 94 -5.41 7.53 -16.16
CA LYS A 94 -5.40 7.58 -17.63
C LYS A 94 -4.63 8.79 -18.15
N GLU A 95 -4.86 9.96 -17.56
CA GLU A 95 -4.16 11.19 -17.94
C GLU A 95 -2.65 11.09 -17.64
N ALA A 96 -2.29 10.64 -16.44
CA ALA A 96 -0.90 10.48 -16.03
C ALA A 96 -0.15 9.48 -16.91
N MET A 97 -0.78 8.36 -17.27
CA MET A 97 -0.17 7.29 -18.05
C MET A 97 0.19 7.69 -19.48
N LYS A 98 -0.36 8.79 -20.03
CA LYS A 98 0.08 9.36 -21.31
C LYS A 98 1.59 9.68 -21.34
N LYS A 99 2.20 9.97 -20.18
CA LYS A 99 3.65 10.24 -20.04
C LYS A 99 4.51 8.98 -20.01
N TYR A 100 3.91 7.82 -19.76
CA TYR A 100 4.61 6.62 -19.29
C TYR A 100 4.33 5.36 -20.12
N TRP A 101 3.26 5.33 -20.91
CA TRP A 101 2.79 4.09 -21.55
C TRP A 101 3.80 3.43 -22.51
N GLU A 102 4.73 4.18 -23.10
CA GLU A 102 5.79 3.64 -23.98
C GLU A 102 7.02 3.10 -23.23
N LYS A 103 7.09 3.30 -21.90
CA LYS A 103 8.26 2.92 -21.10
C LYS A 103 8.16 1.46 -20.66
N GLU A 104 8.64 0.54 -21.49
CA GLU A 104 8.53 -0.91 -21.26
C GLU A 104 9.19 -1.39 -19.95
N ASP A 105 10.32 -0.77 -19.54
CA ASP A 105 11.06 -1.13 -18.32
C ASP A 105 10.58 -0.37 -17.06
N LEU A 106 9.57 0.50 -17.18
CA LEU A 106 9.01 1.24 -16.06
C LEU A 106 7.90 0.41 -15.39
N ILE A 107 8.06 0.17 -14.09
CA ILE A 107 7.01 -0.42 -13.27
C ILE A 107 6.25 0.70 -12.57
N ILE A 108 4.95 0.74 -12.84
CA ILE A 108 4.00 1.63 -12.17
C ILE A 108 3.38 0.87 -11.02
N MET A 109 3.38 1.46 -9.82
CA MET A 109 2.56 1.04 -8.71
C MET A 109 1.51 2.11 -8.45
N PHE A 110 0.24 1.75 -8.57
CA PHE A 110 -0.85 2.60 -8.12
C PHE A 110 -1.26 2.22 -6.71
N VAL A 111 -1.45 3.21 -5.83
CA VAL A 111 -1.99 3.03 -4.48
C VAL A 111 -2.91 4.19 -4.13
N ASP A 112 -3.88 3.92 -3.25
CA ASP A 112 -4.57 5.00 -2.52
C ASP A 112 -3.55 5.74 -1.62
N SER A 113 -3.89 6.97 -1.19
CA SER A 113 -2.95 7.82 -0.43
C SER A 113 -3.41 8.14 0.99
N TYR A 114 -4.72 8.23 1.26
CA TYR A 114 -5.22 8.72 2.56
C TYR A 114 -5.12 7.68 3.69
N ASP A 115 -5.05 6.40 3.32
CA ASP A 115 -5.09 5.24 4.22
C ASP A 115 -4.02 4.20 3.88
N VAL A 116 -2.95 4.63 3.20
CA VAL A 116 -1.82 3.80 2.82
C VAL A 116 -0.53 4.27 3.50
N ILE A 117 0.31 3.31 3.90
CA ILE A 117 1.69 3.56 4.35
C ILE A 117 2.66 2.56 3.72
N PHE A 118 3.87 3.02 3.43
CA PHE A 118 4.99 2.17 3.03
C PHE A 118 5.74 1.63 4.24
N MET A 119 6.24 0.41 4.10
CA MET A 119 7.02 -0.35 5.10
C MET A 119 8.33 -0.89 4.51
N ALA A 120 8.62 -0.60 3.24
CA ALA A 120 9.88 -0.98 2.59
C ALA A 120 10.19 -0.08 1.38
N GLY A 121 11.47 -0.09 0.99
CA GLY A 121 11.97 0.64 -0.18
C GLY A 121 11.70 -0.06 -1.52
N PRO A 122 12.01 0.63 -2.63
CA PRO A 122 11.66 0.19 -3.99
C PRO A 122 12.29 -1.15 -4.38
N GLN A 123 13.53 -1.42 -3.95
CA GLN A 123 14.24 -2.66 -4.28
C GLN A 123 13.51 -3.92 -3.77
N GLU A 124 13.04 -3.91 -2.52
CA GLU A 124 12.31 -5.05 -1.95
C GLU A 124 10.92 -5.23 -2.58
N ILE A 125 10.26 -4.12 -2.96
CA ILE A 125 8.99 -4.15 -3.70
C ILE A 125 9.19 -4.80 -5.08
N LEU A 126 10.16 -4.32 -5.86
CA LEU A 126 10.46 -4.81 -7.20
C LEU A 126 10.90 -6.27 -7.19
N LYS A 127 11.81 -6.63 -6.28
CA LYS A 127 12.29 -8.00 -6.07
C LYS A 127 11.14 -8.98 -5.87
N LYS A 128 10.10 -8.61 -5.14
CA LYS A 128 8.92 -9.45 -4.98
C LYS A 128 8.01 -9.47 -6.19
N PHE A 129 7.78 -8.32 -6.81
CA PHE A 129 6.98 -8.26 -8.02
C PHE A 129 7.54 -9.16 -9.11
N HIS A 130 8.86 -9.16 -9.31
CA HIS A 130 9.48 -10.07 -10.27
C HIS A 130 9.29 -11.55 -9.92
N LYS A 131 9.21 -11.91 -8.63
CA LYS A 131 8.95 -13.31 -8.21
C LYS A 131 7.56 -13.80 -8.60
N THR A 132 6.55 -12.92 -8.63
CA THR A 132 5.19 -13.32 -9.00
C THR A 132 5.08 -13.71 -10.48
N LYS A 133 6.04 -13.29 -11.32
CA LYS A 133 6.05 -13.48 -12.78
C LYS A 133 4.76 -12.98 -13.45
N SER A 134 4.07 -12.01 -12.84
CA SER A 134 2.91 -11.34 -13.44
C SER A 134 3.37 -10.12 -14.24
N LYS A 135 2.63 -9.77 -15.29
CA LYS A 135 2.79 -8.45 -15.92
C LYS A 135 2.08 -7.36 -15.11
N VAL A 136 0.96 -7.72 -14.47
CA VAL A 136 0.19 -6.85 -13.57
C VAL A 136 -0.27 -7.66 -12.36
N LEU A 137 -0.07 -7.11 -11.16
CA LEU A 137 -0.44 -7.69 -9.88
C LEU A 137 -1.39 -6.73 -9.15
N PHE A 138 -2.59 -7.19 -8.84
CA PHE A 138 -3.51 -6.48 -7.96
C PHE A 138 -3.39 -6.98 -6.53
N SER A 139 -3.68 -6.12 -5.57
CA SER A 139 -3.89 -6.54 -4.19
C SER A 139 -5.13 -7.43 -4.07
N ALA A 140 -5.12 -8.32 -3.09
CA ALA A 140 -6.22 -9.24 -2.84
C ALA A 140 -6.92 -8.95 -1.51
N GLU A 141 -8.23 -9.17 -1.47
CA GLU A 141 -9.08 -9.01 -0.29
C GLU A 141 -9.99 -10.22 0.02
N GLY A 142 -10.56 -10.21 1.24
CA GLY A 142 -11.45 -11.25 1.74
C GLY A 142 -12.90 -11.11 1.27
N PHE A 143 -13.29 -9.96 0.74
CA PHE A 143 -14.68 -9.65 0.38
C PHE A 143 -14.82 -9.42 -1.13
N CYS A 144 -15.86 -10.00 -1.73
CA CYS A 144 -16.24 -9.69 -3.11
C CYS A 144 -17.13 -8.43 -3.08
N TRP A 145 -16.54 -7.29 -3.41
CA TRP A 145 -17.19 -5.98 -3.39
C TRP A 145 -16.91 -5.24 -4.70
N PRO A 146 -17.85 -4.42 -5.22
CA PRO A 146 -19.19 -4.14 -4.66
C PRO A 146 -20.24 -5.20 -4.98
N ASP A 147 -20.06 -5.98 -6.04
CA ASP A 147 -21.02 -6.99 -6.48
C ASP A 147 -20.63 -8.39 -5.97
N ALA A 148 -21.31 -8.82 -4.90
CA ALA A 148 -21.07 -10.14 -4.29
C ALA A 148 -21.48 -11.31 -5.21
N SER A 149 -22.35 -11.09 -6.20
CA SER A 149 -22.77 -12.15 -7.13
C SER A 149 -21.62 -12.63 -8.03
N LEU A 150 -20.58 -11.82 -8.20
CA LEU A 150 -19.40 -12.14 -8.98
C LEU A 150 -18.45 -13.13 -8.29
N ALA A 151 -18.68 -13.45 -7.01
CA ALA A 151 -17.77 -14.27 -6.21
C ALA A 151 -17.52 -15.66 -6.81
N ASP A 152 -18.51 -16.26 -7.47
CA ASP A 152 -18.38 -17.57 -8.11
C ASP A 152 -17.58 -17.54 -9.41
N SER A 153 -17.53 -16.39 -10.08
CA SER A 153 -16.75 -16.17 -11.30
C SER A 153 -15.24 -16.05 -11.03
N TYR A 154 -14.84 -15.76 -9.78
CA TYR A 154 -13.42 -15.71 -9.42
C TYR A 154 -12.80 -17.11 -9.48
N PRO A 155 -11.53 -17.26 -9.92
CA PRO A 155 -10.78 -18.50 -9.75
C PRO A 155 -10.81 -18.96 -8.29
N LYS A 156 -10.91 -20.27 -8.08
CA LYS A 156 -10.80 -20.85 -6.73
C LYS A 156 -9.35 -20.74 -6.25
N VAL A 157 -9.18 -20.37 -4.98
CA VAL A 157 -7.88 -20.32 -4.32
C VAL A 157 -7.90 -21.25 -3.12
N GLU A 158 -6.86 -22.08 -2.97
CA GLU A 158 -6.78 -23.03 -1.85
C GLU A 158 -6.52 -22.32 -0.53
N LYS A 159 -5.66 -21.30 -0.56
CA LYS A 159 -5.28 -20.49 0.60
C LYS A 159 -5.03 -19.08 0.10
N GLY A 160 -5.56 -18.09 0.80
CA GLY A 160 -5.37 -16.72 0.39
C GLY A 160 -6.61 -15.86 0.51
N LYS A 161 -6.42 -14.59 0.24
CA LYS A 161 -7.50 -13.66 -0.08
C LYS A 161 -7.90 -13.90 -1.54
N ARG A 162 -9.19 -14.02 -1.86
CA ARG A 162 -9.66 -14.50 -3.17
C ARG A 162 -9.99 -13.38 -4.14
N PHE A 163 -10.45 -12.24 -3.62
CA PHE A 163 -11.09 -11.19 -4.43
C PHE A 163 -10.13 -10.04 -4.69
N LEU A 164 -10.38 -9.27 -5.74
CA LEU A 164 -9.54 -8.14 -6.15
C LEU A 164 -9.81 -6.93 -5.25
N ASN A 165 -8.78 -6.13 -4.94
CA ASN A 165 -8.92 -4.80 -4.37
C ASN A 165 -8.19 -3.76 -5.26
N SER A 166 -8.86 -2.66 -5.61
CA SER A 166 -8.33 -1.63 -6.52
C SER A 166 -7.42 -0.61 -5.85
N GLY A 167 -7.41 -0.52 -4.52
CA GLY A 167 -6.62 0.48 -3.79
C GLY A 167 -5.12 0.22 -3.78
N GLY A 168 -4.67 -0.88 -4.41
CA GLY A 168 -3.27 -1.13 -4.66
C GLY A 168 -3.04 -2.15 -5.78
N PHE A 169 -2.26 -1.77 -6.79
CA PHE A 169 -1.81 -2.66 -7.84
C PHE A 169 -0.48 -2.18 -8.45
N MET A 170 0.23 -3.07 -9.14
CA MET A 170 1.46 -2.70 -9.83
C MET A 170 1.67 -3.52 -11.10
N GLY A 171 2.35 -2.95 -12.08
CA GLY A 171 2.62 -3.61 -13.35
C GLY A 171 3.53 -2.80 -14.26
N TYR A 172 3.92 -3.38 -15.39
CA TYR A 172 4.66 -2.63 -16.40
C TYR A 172 3.76 -1.57 -17.04
N ALA A 173 4.31 -0.39 -17.29
CA ALA A 173 3.57 0.78 -17.75
C ALA A 173 2.69 0.52 -18.99
N PRO A 174 3.13 -0.20 -20.04
CA PRO A 174 2.28 -0.48 -21.20
C PRO A 174 1.02 -1.28 -20.85
N TYR A 175 1.13 -2.30 -20.00
CA TYR A 175 -0.01 -3.14 -19.62
C TYR A 175 -0.98 -2.41 -18.67
N ILE A 176 -0.47 -1.58 -17.77
CA ILE A 176 -1.33 -0.70 -16.96
C ILE A 176 -2.13 0.23 -17.86
N ASN A 177 -1.49 0.84 -18.86
CA ASN A 177 -2.16 1.71 -19.83
C ASN A 177 -3.23 0.96 -20.64
N GLU A 178 -2.94 -0.23 -21.16
CA GLU A 178 -3.92 -1.07 -21.87
C GLU A 178 -5.14 -1.41 -21.00
N ILE A 179 -4.93 -1.76 -19.73
CA ILE A 179 -6.02 -2.08 -18.79
C ILE A 179 -6.91 -0.87 -18.53
N ILE A 180 -6.33 0.28 -18.16
CA ILE A 180 -7.15 1.45 -17.79
C ILE A 180 -7.87 2.05 -18.99
N THR A 181 -7.36 1.83 -20.21
CA THR A 181 -7.98 2.32 -21.46
C THR A 181 -8.91 1.32 -22.13
N SER A 182 -9.08 0.10 -21.59
CA SER A 182 -9.86 -0.96 -22.24
C SER A 182 -11.36 -0.66 -22.33
N SER A 183 -11.87 0.20 -21.46
CA SER A 183 -13.27 0.61 -21.45
C SER A 183 -13.43 2.02 -20.87
N ALA A 184 -14.51 2.69 -21.27
CA ALA A 184 -14.88 3.98 -20.69
C ALA A 184 -15.37 3.79 -19.25
N LEU A 185 -15.11 4.80 -18.41
CA LEU A 185 -15.52 4.86 -17.01
C LEU A 185 -15.86 6.32 -16.67
N LYS A 186 -17.02 6.56 -16.07
CA LYS A 186 -17.40 7.89 -15.56
C LYS A 186 -16.68 8.17 -14.25
N ASP A 187 -16.63 9.44 -13.85
CA ASP A 187 -15.95 9.82 -12.61
C ASP A 187 -16.60 9.18 -11.38
N GLU A 188 -17.94 9.05 -11.39
CA GLU A 188 -18.73 8.49 -10.28
C GLU A 188 -18.87 6.96 -10.31
N ASP A 189 -18.43 6.30 -11.39
CA ASP A 189 -18.48 4.84 -11.47
C ASP A 189 -17.50 4.21 -10.46
N ASP A 190 -17.73 2.95 -10.12
CA ASP A 190 -16.91 2.24 -9.14
C ASP A 190 -15.59 1.73 -9.74
N ASP A 191 -14.46 2.19 -9.18
CA ASP A 191 -13.13 1.79 -9.63
C ASP A 191 -12.86 0.29 -9.39
N GLN A 192 -13.29 -0.24 -8.24
CA GLN A 192 -13.12 -1.66 -7.92
C GLN A 192 -13.92 -2.57 -8.85
N LEU A 193 -15.16 -2.22 -9.18
CA LEU A 193 -15.99 -2.96 -10.13
C LEU A 193 -15.41 -2.92 -11.54
N PHE A 194 -14.84 -1.78 -11.96
CA PHE A 194 -14.16 -1.64 -13.24
C PHE A 194 -13.03 -2.67 -13.40
N TYR A 195 -12.10 -2.71 -12.44
CA TYR A 195 -10.99 -3.68 -12.48
C TYR A 195 -11.45 -5.12 -12.25
N THR A 196 -12.49 -5.33 -11.45
CA THR A 196 -13.08 -6.66 -11.22
C THR A 196 -13.62 -7.27 -12.51
N LYS A 197 -14.39 -6.52 -13.29
CA LYS A 197 -14.91 -6.99 -14.58
C LYS A 197 -13.80 -7.38 -15.54
N ILE A 198 -12.72 -6.60 -15.59
CA ILE A 198 -11.52 -6.91 -16.40
C ILE A 198 -10.82 -8.18 -15.92
N TYR A 199 -10.66 -8.37 -14.61
CA TYR A 199 -10.01 -9.56 -14.06
C TYR A 199 -10.82 -10.84 -14.25
N LEU A 200 -12.16 -10.72 -14.27
CA LEU A 200 -13.06 -11.86 -14.45
C LEU A 200 -13.20 -12.29 -15.91
N ASP A 201 -12.92 -11.39 -16.86
CA ASP A 201 -12.74 -11.76 -18.26
C ASP A 201 -11.46 -12.60 -18.43
N GLU A 202 -11.65 -13.87 -18.79
CA GLU A 202 -10.56 -14.83 -18.86
C GLU A 202 -9.54 -14.49 -19.95
N ASP A 203 -9.98 -13.94 -21.07
CA ASP A 203 -9.13 -13.60 -22.21
C ASP A 203 -8.29 -12.38 -21.88
N LEU A 204 -8.89 -11.34 -21.30
CA LEU A 204 -8.17 -10.16 -20.81
C LEU A 204 -7.18 -10.51 -19.68
N ARG A 205 -7.62 -11.32 -18.71
CA ARG A 205 -6.76 -11.79 -17.61
C ARG A 205 -5.53 -12.55 -18.13
N LYS A 206 -5.70 -13.42 -19.12
CA LYS A 206 -4.60 -14.16 -19.76
C LYS A 206 -3.70 -13.23 -20.58
N LYS A 207 -4.29 -12.38 -21.43
CA LYS A 207 -3.57 -11.41 -22.30
C LYS A 207 -2.58 -10.58 -21.50
N TRP A 208 -3.03 -10.04 -20.38
CA TRP A 208 -2.22 -9.17 -19.51
C TRP A 208 -1.62 -9.89 -18.32
N THR A 209 -1.70 -11.23 -18.25
CA THR A 209 -1.13 -12.06 -17.16
C THR A 209 -1.42 -11.45 -15.79
N ILE A 210 -2.68 -11.09 -15.56
CA ILE A 210 -3.11 -10.43 -14.32
C ILE A 210 -3.18 -11.49 -13.22
N LYS A 211 -2.54 -11.21 -12.08
CA LYS A 211 -2.63 -12.01 -10.86
C LYS A 211 -3.12 -11.16 -9.70
N LEU A 212 -3.68 -11.81 -8.68
CA LEU A 212 -3.89 -11.17 -7.38
C LEU A 212 -2.83 -11.65 -6.39
N ASP A 213 -2.45 -10.79 -5.45
CA ASP A 213 -1.57 -11.11 -4.32
C ASP A 213 -2.32 -11.96 -3.27
N HIS A 214 -2.80 -13.14 -3.69
CA HIS A 214 -3.60 -14.07 -2.89
C HIS A 214 -2.83 -14.55 -1.65
N ARG A 215 -1.54 -14.83 -1.88
CA ARG A 215 -0.44 -15.37 -1.04
C ARG A 215 0.36 -16.41 -1.84
N GLU A 216 1.69 -16.34 -1.79
CA GLU A 216 2.56 -17.49 -2.11
C GLU A 216 2.83 -18.33 -0.84
N LEU A 217 2.10 -19.43 -0.68
CA LEU A 217 2.57 -20.57 0.14
C LEU A 217 3.30 -21.54 -0.78
N GLY A 218 4.55 -21.21 -1.13
CA GLY A 218 5.52 -22.24 -1.52
C GLY A 218 5.70 -23.21 -0.34
N ILE A 219 5.13 -24.40 -0.48
CA ILE A 219 5.49 -25.61 0.26
C ILE A 219 6.99 -25.87 -0.08
N TYR A 220 7.81 -26.12 0.94
CA TYR A 220 9.29 -26.11 0.95
C TYR A 220 9.97 -24.74 1.10
N GLN A 221 10.05 -24.25 2.34
CA GLN A 221 11.30 -23.76 2.97
C GLN A 221 10.95 -23.41 4.44
N LYS A 222 10.97 -24.41 5.33
CA LYS A 222 10.72 -24.21 6.77
C LYS A 222 12.02 -24.03 7.59
N PHE A 223 13.16 -23.85 6.93
CA PHE A 223 14.44 -23.61 7.59
C PHE A 223 15.26 -22.63 6.74
N LEU A 224 15.87 -21.64 7.39
CA LEU A 224 16.74 -20.54 6.88
C LEU A 224 16.04 -19.18 6.67
N ASN A 225 16.10 -18.33 7.71
CA ASN A 225 16.23 -16.86 7.72
C ASN A 225 15.59 -16.02 6.60
N GLY A 226 14.27 -16.10 6.40
CA GLY A 226 13.56 -15.12 5.57
C GLY A 226 12.08 -15.07 5.87
N ALA A 227 11.59 -13.98 6.47
CA ALA A 227 10.16 -13.75 6.58
C ALA A 227 9.54 -13.67 5.17
N LYS A 228 8.50 -14.46 4.92
CA LYS A 228 7.68 -14.35 3.70
C LYS A 228 6.95 -13.01 3.77
N SER A 229 6.61 -12.37 2.67
CA SER A 229 6.13 -10.99 2.74
C SER A 229 5.22 -10.66 1.56
N ASN A 230 4.02 -10.12 1.77
CA ASN A 230 3.12 -9.62 0.71
C ASN A 230 3.62 -8.28 0.15
N ILE A 231 3.28 -7.92 -1.10
CA ILE A 231 3.64 -6.60 -1.64
C ILE A 231 2.68 -5.56 -1.08
N VAL A 232 1.39 -5.70 -1.38
CA VAL A 232 0.33 -4.85 -0.84
C VAL A 232 -0.54 -5.68 0.08
N HIS A 233 -0.52 -5.36 1.36
CA HIS A 233 -1.37 -5.99 2.34
C HIS A 233 -2.55 -5.09 2.67
N ILE A 234 -3.73 -5.59 2.31
CA ILE A 234 -4.99 -4.97 2.69
C ILE A 234 -5.34 -5.44 4.10
N THR A 235 -5.54 -4.52 5.05
CA THR A 235 -5.98 -4.84 6.41
C THR A 235 -7.45 -4.49 6.57
N HIS A 236 -8.32 -5.50 6.66
CA HIS A 236 -9.75 -5.30 6.93
C HIS A 236 -10.06 -5.19 8.42
N PHE A 237 -9.24 -5.81 9.28
CA PHE A 237 -9.40 -5.83 10.73
C PHE A 237 -8.05 -5.76 11.44
N ALA A 238 -8.01 -5.08 12.59
CA ALA A 238 -6.81 -4.94 13.43
C ALA A 238 -6.28 -6.27 14.01
N GLY A 239 -7.01 -7.39 13.85
CA GLY A 239 -6.63 -8.70 14.40
C GLY A 239 -5.62 -9.50 13.57
N ASP A 240 -5.41 -9.16 12.30
CA ASP A 240 -4.53 -9.94 11.40
C ASP A 240 -3.07 -9.48 11.44
N VAL A 241 -2.78 -8.34 12.06
CA VAL A 241 -1.46 -7.70 12.08
C VAL A 241 -1.05 -7.28 13.49
N GLU A 242 0.20 -7.57 13.85
CA GLU A 242 0.84 -7.16 15.09
C GLU A 242 1.97 -6.18 14.79
N LEU A 243 2.14 -5.18 15.65
CA LEU A 243 3.36 -4.38 15.63
C LEU A 243 4.47 -5.14 16.37
N ARG A 244 5.59 -5.36 15.69
CA ARG A 244 6.78 -5.99 16.25
C ARG A 244 7.94 -5.01 16.21
N PHE A 245 8.88 -5.22 17.12
CA PHE A 245 10.04 -4.36 17.32
C PHE A 245 11.31 -5.19 17.21
N SER A 246 12.30 -4.67 16.49
CA SER A 246 13.70 -5.05 16.59
C SER A 246 14.45 -3.93 17.33
N ASP A 247 15.75 -4.13 17.56
CA ASP A 247 16.59 -3.12 18.23
C ASP A 247 16.66 -1.79 17.45
N THR A 248 16.41 -1.82 16.13
CA THR A 248 16.54 -0.67 15.23
C THR A 248 15.23 -0.23 14.59
N ASP A 249 14.24 -1.12 14.47
CA ASP A 249 13.07 -0.90 13.63
C ASP A 249 11.77 -1.38 14.29
N SER A 250 10.66 -0.77 13.87
CA SER A 250 9.32 -1.29 14.14
C SER A 250 8.70 -1.72 12.81
N TYR A 251 8.11 -2.91 12.79
CA TYR A 251 7.51 -3.46 11.58
C TYR A 251 6.17 -4.13 11.89
N LEU A 252 5.27 -4.09 10.92
CA LEU A 252 4.02 -4.83 11.01
C LEU A 252 4.27 -6.28 10.60
N HIS A 253 3.70 -7.21 11.36
CA HIS A 253 3.74 -8.63 11.07
C HIS A 253 2.32 -9.14 10.94
N ASN A 254 1.96 -9.64 9.78
CA ASN A 254 0.73 -10.39 9.60
C ASN A 254 0.87 -11.77 10.23
N THR A 255 0.13 -11.99 11.32
CA THR A 255 0.18 -13.23 12.11
C THR A 255 -0.48 -14.40 11.41
N ALA A 256 -1.56 -14.15 10.66
CA ALA A 256 -2.29 -15.18 9.95
C ALA A 256 -1.42 -15.88 8.89
N TYR A 257 -0.49 -15.15 8.27
CA TYR A 257 0.30 -15.60 7.11
C TYR A 257 1.81 -15.63 7.39
N ALA A 258 2.22 -15.26 8.60
CA ALA A 258 3.60 -15.09 9.01
C ALA A 258 4.40 -14.21 8.03
N THR A 259 3.82 -13.04 7.70
CA THR A 259 4.40 -12.15 6.67
C THR A 259 4.60 -10.71 7.07
N ASN A 260 5.63 -10.05 6.54
CA ASN A 260 5.86 -8.61 6.76
C ASN A 260 5.41 -7.81 5.52
N PRO A 261 4.27 -7.09 5.55
CA PRO A 261 3.80 -6.33 4.40
C PRO A 261 4.75 -5.20 4.01
N LEU A 262 4.89 -4.90 2.72
CA LEU A 262 5.68 -3.75 2.23
C LEU A 262 4.86 -2.48 2.06
N VAL A 263 3.58 -2.65 1.75
CA VAL A 263 2.58 -1.58 1.66
C VAL A 263 1.38 -2.03 2.49
N VAL A 264 0.87 -1.15 3.33
CA VAL A 264 -0.30 -1.41 4.17
C VAL A 264 -1.41 -0.49 3.75
N HIS A 265 -2.56 -1.06 3.40
CA HIS A 265 -3.78 -0.34 3.03
C HIS A 265 -4.87 -0.61 4.07
N GLY A 266 -5.22 0.41 4.83
CA GLY A 266 -6.32 0.40 5.80
C GLY A 266 -7.66 0.69 5.16
N ASN A 267 -8.11 -0.19 4.26
CA ASN A 267 -9.34 -0.01 3.51
C ASN A 267 -10.61 -0.14 4.38
N GLY A 268 -11.70 0.50 3.94
CA GLY A 268 -13.01 0.39 4.58
C GLY A 268 -13.04 0.77 6.07
N ALA A 269 -13.72 -0.04 6.88
CA ALA A 269 -13.96 0.22 8.29
C ALA A 269 -12.73 -0.03 9.21
N SER A 270 -11.58 -0.42 8.66
CA SER A 270 -10.34 -0.62 9.42
C SER A 270 -9.74 0.68 9.98
N LYS A 271 -10.19 1.83 9.46
CA LYS A 271 -9.94 3.18 9.98
C LYS A 271 -10.73 3.36 11.27
N GLY A 272 -10.27 2.71 12.34
CA GLY A 272 -10.98 2.66 13.61
C GLY A 272 -11.43 4.04 14.07
N LYS A 273 -12.74 4.21 14.33
CA LYS A 273 -13.30 5.36 15.07
C LYS A 273 -12.96 5.30 16.56
N GLN A 274 -11.93 4.56 16.97
CA GLN A 274 -11.57 4.45 18.37
C GLN A 274 -10.77 5.68 18.78
N LYS A 275 -11.51 6.73 19.18
CA LYS A 275 -10.92 7.86 19.91
C LYS A 275 -10.23 7.32 21.18
N PRO A 276 -9.11 7.89 21.64
CA PRO A 276 -8.40 7.39 22.83
C PRO A 276 -9.30 7.34 24.08
N HIS A 277 -8.88 6.62 25.12
CA HIS A 277 -9.51 6.82 26.43
C HIS A 277 -8.98 8.13 27.03
N VAL A 278 -9.85 9.04 27.46
CA VAL A 278 -9.45 10.33 28.02
C VAL A 278 -9.98 10.50 29.43
N ILE A 279 -9.23 11.20 30.26
CA ILE A 279 -9.70 11.69 31.56
C ILE A 279 -9.93 13.19 31.39
N LEU A 280 -11.19 13.61 31.53
CA LEU A 280 -11.56 15.01 31.59
C LEU A 280 -11.58 15.44 33.06
N ALA A 281 -10.72 16.39 33.44
CA ALA A 281 -10.69 16.93 34.79
C ALA A 281 -11.27 18.36 34.80
N ALA A 282 -12.36 18.56 35.54
CA ALA A 282 -12.99 19.86 35.76
C ALA A 282 -12.72 20.35 37.18
N PHE A 283 -12.22 21.57 37.32
CA PHE A 283 -11.87 22.19 38.60
C PHE A 283 -12.73 23.44 38.83
N VAL A 284 -13.52 23.44 39.89
CA VAL A 284 -14.35 24.58 40.32
C VAL A 284 -13.79 25.11 41.63
N GLU A 285 -12.81 25.99 41.53
CA GLU A 285 -12.05 26.51 42.68
C GLU A 285 -12.70 27.72 43.36
N ARG A 286 -13.69 28.32 42.70
CA ARG A 286 -14.37 29.54 43.15
C ARG A 286 -15.84 29.49 42.75
N PRO A 287 -16.74 30.21 43.44
CA PRO A 287 -18.13 30.34 43.04
C PRO A 287 -18.23 30.78 41.58
N THR A 288 -18.70 29.87 40.72
CA THR A 288 -18.75 30.07 39.27
C THR A 288 -20.22 30.04 38.83
N PRO A 289 -20.75 31.13 38.25
CA PRO A 289 -22.12 31.15 37.73
C PRO A 289 -22.26 30.22 36.52
N PHE A 290 -23.49 29.79 36.23
CA PHE A 290 -23.84 28.92 35.09
C PHE A 290 -23.16 27.53 35.10
N LEU A 291 -22.89 27.00 36.30
CA LEU A 291 -22.22 25.72 36.44
C LEU A 291 -23.08 24.54 35.92
N THR A 292 -24.40 24.64 36.04
CA THR A 292 -25.33 23.65 35.47
C THR A 292 -25.18 23.55 33.96
N GLU A 293 -25.20 24.70 33.27
CA GLU A 293 -25.07 24.82 31.82
C GLU A 293 -23.68 24.37 31.35
N PHE A 294 -22.65 24.59 32.16
CA PHE A 294 -21.31 24.04 31.91
C PHE A 294 -21.34 22.50 31.87
N PHE A 295 -21.94 21.84 32.86
CA PHE A 295 -22.03 20.38 32.88
C PHE A 295 -22.98 19.83 31.80
N GLU A 296 -24.07 20.52 31.48
CA GLU A 296 -24.92 20.17 30.33
C GLU A 296 -24.13 20.20 29.02
N ARG A 297 -23.25 21.19 28.83
CA ARG A 297 -22.35 21.24 27.66
C ARG A 297 -21.32 20.11 27.64
N LEU A 298 -20.86 19.64 28.80
CA LEU A 298 -19.98 18.46 28.87
C LEU A 298 -20.67 17.19 28.36
N LEU A 299 -21.97 17.04 28.63
CA LEU A 299 -22.77 15.95 28.08
C LEU A 299 -22.86 16.03 26.54
N LEU A 300 -22.89 17.25 25.99
CA LEU A 300 -22.95 17.51 24.55
C LEU A 300 -21.60 17.39 23.82
N LEU A 301 -20.49 17.14 24.52
CA LEU A 301 -19.20 16.92 23.85
C LEU A 301 -19.29 15.75 22.86
N ASP A 302 -18.92 16.00 21.60
CA ASP A 302 -18.86 15.00 20.54
C ASP A 302 -17.67 14.03 20.74
N TYR A 303 -17.82 13.14 21.72
CA TYR A 303 -16.84 12.13 22.09
C TYR A 303 -17.55 10.92 22.73
N PRO A 304 -17.13 9.67 22.44
CA PRO A 304 -17.71 8.46 23.02
C PRO A 304 -17.63 8.49 24.55
N LYS A 305 -18.78 8.48 25.24
CA LYS A 305 -18.84 8.65 26.71
C LYS A 305 -18.26 7.45 27.45
N GLU A 306 -18.36 6.26 26.88
CA GLU A 306 -17.74 5.03 27.36
C GLU A 306 -16.20 5.05 27.30
N ARG A 307 -15.60 6.10 26.71
CA ARG A 307 -14.14 6.31 26.66
C ARG A 307 -13.71 7.61 27.34
N MET A 308 -14.58 8.21 28.14
CA MET A 308 -14.31 9.40 28.93
C MET A 308 -14.54 9.10 30.40
N ASP A 309 -13.47 9.21 31.19
CA ASP A 309 -13.63 9.36 32.63
C ASP A 309 -13.76 10.86 32.95
N LEU A 310 -14.67 11.19 33.86
CA LEU A 310 -14.83 12.55 34.37
C LEU A 310 -14.33 12.61 35.82
N PHE A 311 -13.35 13.48 36.06
CA PHE A 311 -12.92 13.87 37.39
C PHE A 311 -13.40 15.30 37.66
N VAL A 312 -14.09 15.51 38.79
CA VAL A 312 -14.54 16.86 39.19
C VAL A 312 -13.96 17.18 40.55
N HIS A 313 -13.18 18.25 40.62
CA HIS A 313 -12.72 18.85 41.86
C HIS A 313 -13.54 20.10 42.17
N LEU A 314 -14.06 20.19 43.39
CA LEU A 314 -14.79 21.35 43.89
C LEU A 314 -14.01 21.91 45.09
N GLY A 315 -13.36 23.05 44.88
CA GLY A 315 -12.63 23.78 45.92
C GLY A 315 -13.51 24.71 46.76
N VAL A 316 -14.84 24.67 46.56
CA VAL A 316 -15.80 25.56 47.24
C VAL A 316 -16.64 24.76 48.24
N GLU A 317 -16.54 25.10 49.52
CA GLU A 317 -17.42 24.52 50.54
C GLU A 317 -18.87 25.06 50.39
N PHE A 318 -19.83 24.12 50.36
CA PHE A 318 -21.21 24.31 50.83
C PHE A 318 -22.36 24.81 49.92
N PHE A 319 -22.27 24.88 48.59
CA PHE A 319 -23.47 25.25 47.79
C PHE A 319 -23.78 24.44 46.52
N PHE A 320 -23.10 23.31 46.26
CA PHE A 320 -23.17 22.66 44.93
C PHE A 320 -23.62 21.18 44.90
N LEU A 321 -23.87 20.54 46.05
CA LEU A 321 -24.24 19.11 46.08
C LEU A 321 -25.52 18.79 45.27
N ASN A 322 -26.47 19.72 45.19
CA ASN A 322 -27.75 19.49 44.51
C ASN A 322 -27.66 19.54 42.97
N THR A 323 -26.60 20.11 42.39
CA THR A 323 -26.45 20.21 40.93
C THR A 323 -25.77 18.97 40.35
N ILE A 324 -24.79 18.40 41.06
CA ILE A 324 -24.02 17.25 40.58
C ILE A 324 -24.78 15.93 40.81
N LEU A 325 -25.55 15.80 41.88
CA LEU A 325 -26.32 14.57 42.17
C LEU A 325 -27.53 14.33 41.25
N LYS A 326 -27.80 15.23 40.30
CA LYS A 326 -28.91 15.15 39.33
C LYS A 326 -28.47 14.79 37.91
N ILE A 327 -27.17 14.64 37.67
CA ILE A 327 -26.55 14.30 36.38
C ILE A 327 -26.10 12.84 36.42
#